data_AF-A0A562MQS9-F1
#
_entry.id   AF-A0A562MQS9-F1
#
_cell.length_a   1.000
_cell.length_b   1.000
_cell.length_c   1.000
_cell.angle_alpha   90.00
_cell.angle_beta   90.00
_cell.angle_gamma   90.00
#
_symmetry.space_group_name_H-M   'P 1'
#
loop_
_entity.id
_entity.type
_entity.pdbx_description
1 polymer ?
#
loop_
_entity_poly.entity_id
_entity_poly.type
_entity_poly.pdbx_seq_one_letter_code
_entity_poly.pdbx_strand_id
1 'polypeptide(L)' 'MAIAHFSVSIVSRRDGRSAVLSAAYRHCAKMDYEREARTIDYSRK' A
#
# COMPACT_ATOMS: atom_id res chain seq x y z
N MET A 1 13.57 -22.54 16.63
CA MET A 1 14.20 -22.70 15.30
C MET A 1 13.87 -21.47 14.47
N ALA A 2 14.86 -20.84 13.84
CA ALA A 2 14.65 -19.67 12.98
C ALA A 2 14.68 -20.11 11.51
N ILE A 3 13.67 -19.71 10.74
CA ILE A 3 13.53 -20.01 9.31
C ILE A 3 13.44 -18.68 8.58
N ALA A 4 14.22 -18.50 7.51
CA ALA A 4 14.11 -17.31 6.68
C ALA A 4 12.79 -17.34 5.89
N HIS A 5 12.00 -16.27 6.00
CA HIS A 5 10.75 -16.11 5.25
C HIS A 5 10.84 -14.86 4.37
N PHE A 6 10.62 -15.05 3.08
CA PHE A 6 10.63 -13.99 2.07
C PHE A 6 9.38 -14.10 1.19
N SER A 7 8.70 -12.99 0.96
CA SER A 7 7.50 -12.92 0.14
C SER A 7 7.56 -11.70 -0.78
N VAL A 8 7.19 -11.92 -2.04
CA VAL A 8 7.13 -10.89 -3.09
C VAL A 8 5.74 -10.90 -3.69
N SER A 9 5.21 -9.72 -3.96
CA SER A 9 3.93 -9.57 -4.63
C SER A 9 3.96 -8.36 -5.55
N ILE A 10 3.48 -8.54 -6.78
CA ILE A 10 3.33 -7.45 -7.74
C ILE A 10 2.11 -6.61 -7.35
N VAL A 11 2.26 -5.28 -7.40
CA VAL A 11 1.14 -4.35 -7.22
C VAL A 11 0.69 -3.89 -8.59
N SER A 12 -0.46 -4.39 -9.04
CA SER A 12 -1.06 -4.04 -10.32
C SER A 12 -2.46 -3.46 -10.13
N ARG A 13 -2.77 -2.41 -10.91
CA ARG A 13 -4.12 -1.84 -10.97
C ARG A 13 -5.14 -2.79 -11.58
N ARG A 14 -4.70 -3.72 -12.44
CA ARG A 14 -5.58 -4.74 -13.04
C ARG A 14 -6.24 -5.61 -11.97
N ASP A 15 -5.53 -5.85 -10.87
CA ASP A 15 -5.98 -6.68 -9.75
C ASP A 15 -6.68 -5.85 -8.66
N GLY A 16 -7.09 -4.61 -8.97
CA GLY A 16 -7.72 -3.70 -8.02
C GLY A 16 -6.78 -3.12 -6.95
N ARG A 17 -5.46 -3.31 -7.08
CA ARG A 17 -4.48 -2.80 -6.11
C ARG A 17 -3.93 -1.45 -6.55
N SER A 18 -3.45 -0.66 -5.58
CA SER A 18 -2.85 0.64 -5.82
C SER A 18 -1.50 0.76 -5.12
N ALA A 19 -0.52 1.32 -5.84
CA ALA A 19 0.79 1.63 -5.29
C ALA A 19 0.69 2.65 -4.16
N VAL A 20 -0.14 3.69 -4.33
CA VAL A 20 -0.37 4.73 -3.31
C VAL A 20 -1.01 4.13 -2.05
N LEU A 21 -2.06 3.32 -2.20
CA LEU A 21 -2.70 2.66 -1.06
C LEU A 21 -1.71 1.73 -0.34
N SER A 22 -0.92 0.98 -1.10
CA SER A 22 0.07 0.05 -0.53
C SER A 22 1.18 0.79 0.21
N ALA A 23 1.63 1.93 -0.31
CA ALA A 23 2.63 2.77 0.34
C ALA A 23 2.06 3.40 1.62
N ALA A 24 0.89 4.05 1.53
CA ALA A 24 0.23 4.65 2.68
C ALA A 24 0.00 3.61 3.81
N TYR A 25 -0.45 2.40 3.46
CA TYR A 25 -0.67 1.33 4.44
C TYR A 25 0.62 0.79 5.06
N ARG A 26 1.71 0.65 4.28
CA ARG A 26 3.00 0.15 4.80
C ARG A 26 3.73 1.17 5.66
N HIS A 27 3.56 2.45 5.35
CA HIS A 27 4.26 3.54 6.02
C HIS A 27 3.42 4.26 7.07
N CYS A 28 2.21 3.76 7.37
CA CYS A 28 1.25 4.40 8.27
C CYS A 28 1.14 5.91 7.97
N ALA A 29 0.92 6.23 6.71
CA ALA A 29 0.97 7.59 6.20
C ALA A 29 -0.36 8.04 5.60
N LYS A 30 -0.53 9.35 5.55
CA LYS A 30 -1.56 10.00 4.75
C LYS A 30 -0.94 10.40 3.41
N MET A 31 -1.57 10.01 2.31
CA MET A 31 -1.08 10.25 0.95
C MET A 31 -2.23 10.63 0.02
N ASP A 32 -2.00 11.63 -0.82
CA ASP A 32 -2.97 12.04 -1.82
C ASP A 32 -2.91 11.11 -3.04
N TYR A 33 -4.08 10.73 -3.52
CA TYR A 33 -4.25 9.90 -4.69
C TYR A 33 -5.00 10.68 -5.77
N GLU A 34 -4.24 11.52 -6.47
CA GLU A 34 -4.71 12.49 -7.46
C GLU A 34 -5.64 11.87 -8.52
N ARG A 35 -5.30 10.67 -9.00
CA ARG A 35 -6.08 9.98 -10.05
C ARG A 35 -7.53 9.71 -9.64
N GLU A 36 -7.78 9.47 -8.36
CA GLU A 36 -9.13 9.23 -7.82
C GLU A 36 -9.63 10.42 -7.01
N ALA A 37 -8.94 11.57 -7.08
CA ALA A 37 -9.25 12.81 -6.38
C ALA A 37 -9.57 12.60 -4.89
N ARG A 38 -8.85 11.66 -4.24
CA ARG A 38 -9.07 11.31 -2.85
C ARG A 38 -7.76 11.24 -2.06
N THR A 39 -7.86 11.51 -0.77
CA THR A 39 -6.76 11.30 0.15
C THR A 39 -6.93 9.98 0.88
N ILE A 40 -5.86 9.19 0.92
CA ILE A 40 -5.79 7.94 1.65
C ILE A 40 -5.13 8.21 2.99
N ASP A 41 -5.77 7.83 4.10
CA ASP A 41 -5.24 8.05 5.44
C ASP A 41 -5.13 6.71 6.19
N TYR A 42 -3.91 6.20 6.27
CA TYR A 42 -3.55 5.05 7.11
C TYR A 42 -2.66 5.45 8.30
N SER A 43 -2.66 6.73 8.68
CA SER A 43 -1.85 7.22 9.81
C SER A 43 -2.18 6.57 11.15
N ARG A 44 -3.39 5.99 11.27
CA ARG A 44 -3.89 5.32 12.48
C ARG A 44 -4.11 3.82 12.30
N LYS A 45 -3.49 3.21 11.28
CA LYS A 45 -3.40 1.75 11.16
C LYS A 45 -2.73 1.14 12.38
#